data_AF-A0A926FAZ5-F1
#
_entry.id   AF-A0A926FAZ5-F1
#
_cell.length_a   1.000
_cell.length_b   1.000
_cell.length_c   1.000
_cell.angle_alpha   90.00
_cell.angle_beta   90.00
_cell.angle_gamma   90.00
#
_symmetry.space_group_name_H-M   'P 1'
#
loop_
_entity.id
_entity.type
_entity.pdbx_description
1 polymer ?
#
loop_
_entity_poly.entity_id
_entity_poly.type
_entity_poly.pdbx_seq_one_letter_code
_entity_poly.pdbx_strand_id
1 'polypeptide(L)'
;MFTVDFRFEENQTTIEFPCNEEYLSSKFDELGVKDKLKTSQYVIGTNYAALKWLVTDFADVDELNFLAKCLDSFDKNELNIFEAVCETREPRSV
;
A
#
# COMPACT_ATOMS: atom_id res chain seq x y z
N MET A 1 -11.57 2.01 0.25
CA MET A 1 -10.53 2.47 -0.68
C MET A 1 -9.49 3.24 0.12
N PHE A 2 -8.20 3.03 -0.16
CA PHE A 2 -7.11 3.73 0.51
C PHE A 2 -6.01 4.12 -0.47
N THR A 3 -5.22 5.13 -0.13
CA THR A 3 -4.09 5.58 -0.94
C THR A 3 -2.77 5.26 -0.26
N VAL A 4 -1.76 4.92 -1.07
CA VAL A 4 -0.39 4.69 -0.64
C VAL A 4 0.54 5.51 -1.52
N ASP A 5 1.43 6.24 -0.87
CA ASP A 5 2.46 7.05 -1.50
C ASP A 5 3.74 6.22 -1.60
N PHE A 6 4.19 6.02 -2.83
CA PHE A 6 5.42 5.31 -3.15
C PHE A 6 6.50 6.28 -3.60
N ARG A 7 7.75 5.94 -3.27
CA ARG A 7 8.93 6.66 -3.74
C ARG A 7 9.88 5.69 -4.41
N PHE A 8 10.40 6.11 -5.55
CA PHE A 8 11.48 5.43 -6.26
C PHE A 8 12.50 6.46 -6.70
N GLU A 9 13.74 6.34 -6.23
CA GLU A 9 14.82 7.30 -6.50
C GLU A 9 14.39 8.75 -6.12
N GLU A 10 14.25 9.62 -7.11
CA GLU A 10 13.83 11.02 -6.98
C GLU A 10 12.34 11.25 -7.29
N ASN A 11 11.65 10.22 -7.80
CA ASN A 11 10.23 10.29 -8.14
C ASN A 11 9.36 9.78 -6.99
N GLN A 12 8.15 10.32 -6.91
CA GLN A 12 7.11 9.87 -5.99
C GLN A 12 5.77 9.80 -6.72
N THR A 13 4.94 8.83 -6.35
CA THR A 13 3.62 8.65 -6.93
C THR A 13 2.65 8.15 -5.87
N THR A 14 1.40 8.56 -5.98
CA THR A 14 0.33 8.11 -5.09
C THR A 14 -0.57 7.16 -5.87
N ILE A 15 -0.74 5.95 -5.34
CA ILE A 15 -1.61 4.92 -5.92
C ILE A 15 -2.81 4.75 -5.01
N GLU A 16 -4.00 4.78 -5.62
CA GLU A 16 -5.26 4.50 -4.94
C GLU A 16 -5.64 3.04 -5.16
N PHE A 17 -5.96 2.34 -4.08
CA PHE A 17 -6.38 0.94 -4.11
C PHE A 17 -7.85 0.76 -3.73
N PRO A 18 -8.55 -0.22 -4.34
CA PRO A 18 -8.03 -1.18 -5.34
C PRO A 18 -7.82 -0.53 -6.72
N CYS A 19 -6.77 -0.96 -7.42
CA CYS A 19 -6.43 -0.46 -8.76
C CYS A 19 -6.30 -1.59 -9.79
N ASN A 20 -6.42 -1.22 -11.06
CA ASN A 20 -6.18 -2.13 -12.18
C ASN A 20 -4.72 -2.08 -12.62
N GLU A 21 -4.26 -3.16 -13.24
CA GLU A 21 -2.89 -3.32 -13.72
C GLU A 21 -2.47 -2.23 -14.73
N GLU A 22 -3.40 -1.77 -15.59
CA GLU A 22 -3.17 -0.67 -16.53
C GLU A 22 -2.87 0.66 -15.82
N TYR A 23 -3.62 0.95 -14.75
CA TYR A 23 -3.42 2.16 -13.94
C TYR A 23 -2.09 2.09 -13.19
N LEU A 24 -1.80 0.93 -12.60
CA LEU A 24 -0.56 0.66 -11.88
C LEU A 24 0.66 0.78 -12.78
N SER A 25 0.62 0.18 -13.99
CA SER A 25 1.73 0.30 -14.95
C SER A 25 1.94 1.75 -15.39
N SER A 26 0.87 2.56 -15.50
CA SER A 26 1.00 3.98 -15.82
C SER A 26 1.67 4.75 -14.69
N LYS A 27 1.25 4.49 -13.44
CA LYS A 27 1.86 5.11 -12.24
C LYS A 27 3.31 4.73 -12.05
N PHE A 28 3.68 3.48 -12.37
CA PHE A 28 5.07 3.01 -12.32
C PHE A 28 5.93 3.60 -13.43
N ASP A 29 5.37 3.82 -14.61
CA ASP A 29 6.05 4.55 -15.70
C ASP A 29 6.35 5.99 -15.30
N GLU A 30 5.37 6.70 -14.69
CA GLU A 30 5.55 8.02 -14.09
C GLU A 30 6.61 8.03 -12.98
N LEU A 31 6.68 6.96 -12.18
CA LEU A 31 7.65 6.79 -11.11
C LEU A 31 9.07 6.48 -11.64
N GLY A 32 9.21 6.15 -12.94
CA GLY A 32 10.48 5.78 -13.56
C GLY A 32 10.89 4.32 -13.35
N VAL A 33 9.96 3.48 -12.90
CA VAL A 33 10.20 2.05 -12.63
C VAL A 33 10.20 1.30 -13.97
N LYS A 34 11.40 1.10 -14.52
CA LYS A 34 11.58 0.31 -15.75
C LYS A 34 11.33 -1.19 -15.54
N ASP A 35 11.49 -1.64 -14.30
CA ASP A 35 11.37 -3.05 -13.94
C ASP A 35 9.94 -3.35 -13.45
N LYS A 36 9.06 -3.68 -14.40
CA LYS A 36 7.65 -4.01 -14.11
C LYS A 36 7.48 -5.26 -13.23
N LEU A 37 8.56 -6.03 -13.03
CA LEU A 37 8.59 -7.18 -12.12
C LEU A 37 8.90 -6.78 -10.67
N LYS A 38 9.37 -5.55 -10.43
CA LYS A 38 9.51 -4.99 -9.08
C LYS A 38 8.18 -4.38 -8.64
N THR A 39 7.31 -5.25 -8.15
CA THR A 39 6.07 -4.90 -7.47
C THR A 39 6.29 -4.39 -6.05
N SER A 40 7.45 -4.67 -5.45
CA SER A 40 7.82 -4.14 -4.13
C SER A 40 8.41 -2.73 -4.25
N GLN A 41 7.74 -1.74 -3.66
CA GLN A 41 8.15 -0.34 -3.71
C GLN A 41 8.22 0.29 -2.32
N TYR A 42 9.11 1.28 -2.19
CA TYR A 42 9.30 1.97 -0.92
C TYR A 42 8.11 2.88 -0.62
N VAL A 43 7.45 2.63 0.51
CA VAL A 43 6.27 3.39 0.93
C VAL A 43 6.71 4.56 1.79
N ILE A 44 6.32 5.77 1.39
CA ILE A 44 6.60 7.01 2.11
C ILE A 44 5.38 7.56 2.86
N GLY A 45 4.19 7.05 2.56
CA GLY A 45 2.96 7.54 3.16
C GLY A 45 1.76 6.67 2.84
N THR A 46 0.73 6.78 3.68
CA THR A 46 -0.59 6.25 3.39
C THR A 46 -1.65 7.05 4.15
N ASN A 47 -2.84 7.17 3.58
CA ASN A 47 -4.00 7.73 4.25
C ASN A 47 -4.72 6.71 5.17
N TYR A 48 -4.30 5.45 5.15
CA TYR A 48 -4.95 4.41 5.95
C TYR A 48 -4.14 4.11 7.20
N ALA A 49 -4.72 4.43 8.37
CA ALA A 49 -4.03 4.34 9.66
C ALA A 49 -3.49 2.93 9.93
N ALA A 50 -4.26 1.89 9.57
CA ALA A 50 -3.86 0.51 9.72
C ALA A 50 -2.65 0.10 8.85
N LEU A 51 -2.29 0.88 7.82
CA LEU A 51 -1.10 0.64 6.98
C LEU A 51 0.06 1.58 7.32
N LYS A 52 -0.05 2.38 8.40
CA LYS A 52 1.07 3.23 8.83
C LYS A 52 2.35 2.44 9.13
N TRP A 53 2.23 1.18 9.54
CA TRP A 53 3.39 0.32 9.80
C TRP A 53 4.16 -0.05 8.51
N LEU A 54 3.55 0.08 7.33
CA LEU A 54 4.24 -0.08 6.04
C LEU A 54 4.99 1.18 5.62
N VAL A 55 4.66 2.34 6.21
CA VAL A 55 5.37 3.59 5.92
C VAL A 55 6.80 3.44 6.44
N THR A 56 7.79 3.74 5.59
CA THR A 56 9.23 3.46 5.74
C THR A 56 9.69 2.03 5.45
N ASP A 57 8.81 1.18 4.91
CA ASP A 57 9.14 -0.18 4.47
C ASP A 57 8.85 -0.39 2.97
N PHE A 58 9.20 -1.57 2.45
CA PHE A 58 8.91 -1.97 1.08
C PHE A 58 7.62 -2.77 1.06
N ALA A 59 6.59 -2.25 0.40
CA ALA A 59 5.32 -2.94 0.25
C ALA A 59 5.13 -3.42 -1.19
N ASP A 60 4.59 -4.63 -1.32
CA ASP A 60 4.18 -5.16 -2.61
C ASP A 60 2.84 -4.58 -3.05
N VAL A 61 2.81 -4.03 -4.26
CA VAL A 61 1.63 -3.36 -4.80
C VAL A 61 0.51 -4.37 -5.12
N ASP A 62 0.84 -5.62 -5.48
CA ASP A 62 -0.16 -6.68 -5.67
C ASP A 62 -0.78 -7.09 -4.33
N GLU A 63 0.03 -7.22 -3.27
CA GLU A 63 -0.48 -7.48 -1.91
C GLU A 63 -1.39 -6.35 -1.42
N LEU A 64 -1.03 -5.08 -1.68
CA LEU A 64 -1.89 -3.94 -1.34
C LEU A 64 -3.20 -3.94 -2.13
N ASN A 65 -3.16 -4.36 -3.41
CA ASN A 65 -4.36 -4.48 -4.22
C ASN A 65 -5.26 -5.62 -3.74
N PHE A 66 -4.67 -6.75 -3.36
CA PHE A 66 -5.38 -7.86 -2.74
C PHE A 66 -5.99 -7.43 -1.40
N LEU A 67 -5.22 -6.74 -0.56
CA LEU A 67 -5.69 -6.22 0.72
C LEU A 67 -6.88 -5.27 0.52
N ALA A 68 -6.82 -4.36 -0.45
CA ALA A 68 -7.92 -3.45 -0.72
C ALA A 68 -9.20 -4.18 -1.14
N LYS A 69 -9.09 -5.25 -1.94
CA LYS A 69 -10.23 -6.12 -2.29
C LYS A 69 -10.74 -6.88 -1.07
N CYS A 70 -9.87 -7.36 -0.19
CA CYS A 70 -10.27 -7.97 1.08
C CYS A 70 -11.02 -6.97 1.96
N LEU A 71 -10.50 -5.76 2.14
CA LEU A 71 -11.14 -4.72 2.95
C LEU A 71 -12.51 -4.31 2.38
N ASP A 72 -12.67 -4.29 1.06
CA ASP A 72 -13.97 -4.06 0.41
C ASP A 72 -14.97 -5.20 0.67
N SER A 73 -14.46 -6.43 0.77
CA SER A 73 -15.25 -7.62 1.07
C SER A 73 -15.49 -7.87 2.56
N PHE A 74 -14.79 -7.17 3.46
CA PHE A 74 -14.87 -7.40 4.91
C PHE A 74 -16.12 -6.76 5.50
N ASP A 75 -16.75 -7.49 6.42
CA ASP A 75 -17.81 -6.95 7.25
C ASP A 75 -17.24 -6.00 8.32
N LYS A 76 -18.11 -5.16 8.91
CA LYS A 76 -17.72 -4.19 9.96
C LYS A 76 -16.95 -4.82 11.12
N ASN A 77 -17.25 -6.07 11.46
CA ASN A 77 -16.55 -6.78 12.53
C ASN A 77 -15.13 -7.20 12.11
N GLU A 78 -14.95 -7.66 10.87
CA GLU A 78 -13.65 -8.06 10.33
C GLU A 78 -12.73 -6.84 10.14
N LEU A 79 -13.28 -5.72 9.64
CA LEU A 79 -12.57 -4.45 9.58
C LEU A 79 -12.08 -4.02 10.98
N ASN A 80 -12.94 -4.08 11.99
CA ASN A 80 -12.59 -3.69 13.35
C ASN A 80 -11.48 -4.59 13.95
N ILE A 81 -11.51 -5.90 13.65
CA ILE A 81 -10.44 -6.83 14.04
C ILE A 81 -9.14 -6.50 13.29
N PHE A 82 -9.21 -6.25 11.99
CA PHE A 82 -8.05 -5.91 11.16
C PHE A 82 -7.37 -4.62 11.64
N GLU A 83 -8.15 -3.57 11.90
CA GLU A 83 -7.66 -2.31 12.44
C GLU A 83 -7.02 -2.51 13.82
N ALA A 84 -7.65 -3.27 14.72
CA ALA A 84 -7.10 -3.58 16.03
C ALA A 84 -5.78 -4.39 15.96
N VAL A 85 -5.67 -5.33 15.01
CA VAL A 85 -4.43 -6.10 14.77
C VAL A 85 -3.32 -5.20 14.22
N CYS A 86 -3.65 -4.28 13.32
CA CYS A 86 -2.68 -3.31 12.80
C CYS A 86 -2.25 -2.30 13.86
N GLU A 87 -3.14 -1.91 14.77
CA GLU A 87 -2.82 -1.01 15.89
C GLU A 87 -1.94 -1.70 16.95
N THR A 88 -2.18 -2.99 17.22
CA THR A 88 -1.34 -3.80 18.12
C THR A 88 0.00 -4.21 17.52
N ARG A 89 0.16 -4.10 16.19
CA ARG A 89 1.47 -4.02 15.54
C ARG A 89 2.07 -2.62 15.75
N GLU A 90 2.29 -2.24 17.00
CA GLU A 90 3.18 -1.12 17.29
C GLU A 90 4.57 -1.43 16.71
N PRO A 91 5.27 -0.41 16.15
CA PRO A 91 6.67 -0.58 15.79
C PRO A 91 7.39 -1.03 17.05
N ARG A 92 8.04 -2.20 16.99
CA ARG A 92 9.00 -2.59 18.02
C ARG A 92 9.99 -1.44 18.14
N SER A 93 9.80 -0.60 19.17
CA SER A 93 10.76 0.41 19.57
C SER A 93 12.01 -0.36 19.98
N VAL A 94 13.01 -0.34 19.09
CA VAL A 94 14.39 -0.75 19.39
C VAL A 94 15.14 0.40 20.04
#